data_AF-A0A4Q7VHG2-F1
#
_entry.id   AF-A0A4Q7VHG2-F1
#
_cell.length_a   1.000
_cell.length_b   1.000
_cell.length_c   1.000
_cell.angle_alpha   90.00
_cell.angle_beta   90.00
_cell.angle_gamma   90.00
#
_symmetry.space_group_name_H-M   'P 1'
#
loop_
_entity.id
_entity.type
_entity.pdbx_description
1 polymer ?
#
loop_
_entity_poly.entity_id
_entity_poly.type
_entity_poly.pdbx_seq_one_letter_code
_entity_poly.pdbx_strand_id
1 'polypeptide(L)'
;MRQFKTHVAHSFIFVKIKPLHMKTLLKITSLFALILIVSITQAVANPTIKDKDLTSSVRSSWNAENIKVATHGEIEFNDDYTDVISISDDGYLKISMVSFGMKRKLYFRSSNNKLDRLYFEGNKQVAFEPKGREWMVEVLPHVVRNSGLDLKNRVNKIYQKGGIVAFLSELEETDSDYFKSRMVNYLLDNNELDKKEKQELLEKFPAYIDSDYELSQIFKNHSEAFIDDSLLSQEFFNSLHKVSSDYELSQILNAVFKNNKLNETSFELFISALNNIDSDFEKSNLIKLAISEGKNSNFKLDLILNKIDDIDSDYEKGIIIKTVINEKLFDLDNIDKIIEISQGISSDYENTQIMKNMIKHEMITPQNKAKFKEMMDDISSDYSYKEILMNFMEYDKLGDEGFDFLMEASEKISSSYELSQLYKMMLNKEGLTTKQQVELIEKSNNISSDYEHASFLMEAINKLDLDNEKIQDALIQSTQEINSEYDYGRIMKAIYSHKRY
;
A
#
# COMPACT_ATOMS: atom_id res chain seq x y z
N MET A 1 60.23 15.43 -17.17
CA MET A 1 60.43 16.27 -15.97
C MET A 1 59.59 17.54 -16.12
N ARG A 2 58.44 17.59 -15.45
CA ARG A 2 57.57 18.76 -15.34
C ARG A 2 57.99 19.58 -14.13
N GLN A 3 58.30 20.85 -14.32
CA GLN A 3 58.10 21.91 -13.32
C GLN A 3 57.95 23.23 -14.08
N PHE A 4 56.73 23.76 -14.15
CA PHE A 4 56.50 25.21 -14.17
C PHE A 4 55.12 25.46 -13.55
N LYS A 5 55.14 26.22 -12.45
CA LYS A 5 53.98 26.79 -11.77
C LYS A 5 53.43 27.93 -12.62
N THR A 6 52.12 27.95 -12.83
CA THR A 6 51.37 29.17 -13.13
C THR A 6 50.06 29.17 -12.36
N HIS A 7 49.83 30.26 -11.63
CA HIS A 7 48.60 30.59 -10.93
C HIS A 7 47.47 30.90 -11.92
N VAL A 8 46.26 30.40 -11.65
CA VAL A 8 45.01 30.99 -12.12
C VAL A 8 44.02 31.05 -10.96
N ALA A 9 43.53 32.26 -10.71
CA ALA A 9 42.56 32.63 -9.69
C ALA A 9 41.16 32.04 -10.00
N HIS A 10 40.44 31.62 -8.96
CA HIS A 10 39.00 31.33 -9.06
C HIS A 10 38.24 32.31 -8.17
N SER A 11 37.43 33.13 -8.83
CA SER A 11 36.47 34.07 -8.24
C SER A 11 35.25 33.33 -7.70
N PHE A 12 34.87 33.61 -6.46
CA PHE A 12 33.61 33.16 -5.87
C PHE A 12 32.45 34.03 -6.39
N ILE A 13 31.45 33.38 -7.01
CA ILE A 13 30.17 34.00 -7.36
C ILE A 13 29.14 33.63 -6.29
N PHE A 14 28.70 34.63 -5.51
CA PHE A 14 27.55 34.55 -4.62
C PHE A 14 26.27 34.86 -5.40
N VAL A 15 25.33 33.93 -5.46
CA VAL A 15 23.96 34.19 -5.93
C VAL A 15 23.06 34.44 -4.72
N LYS A 16 22.39 35.60 -4.73
CA LYS A 16 21.59 36.16 -3.63
C LYS A 16 20.12 36.15 -4.07
N ILE A 17 19.27 35.37 -3.40
CA ILE A 17 17.82 35.34 -3.65
C ILE A 17 17.12 36.22 -2.60
N LYS A 18 16.31 37.19 -3.06
CA LYS A 18 15.50 38.13 -2.25
C LYS A 18 14.15 37.50 -1.86
N PRO A 19 13.58 37.81 -0.68
CA PRO A 19 12.16 37.58 -0.39
C PRO A 19 11.32 38.82 -0.72
N LEU A 20 10.07 38.58 -1.16
CA LEU A 20 9.05 39.59 -1.45
C LEU A 20 8.27 39.95 -0.18
N HIS A 21 7.95 41.23 -0.01
CA HIS A 21 7.21 41.80 1.13
C HIS A 21 6.16 42.80 0.60
N MET A 22 4.92 42.76 1.09
CA MET A 22 3.97 43.90 1.12
C MET A 22 2.84 43.57 2.12
N LYS A 23 2.73 44.27 3.27
CA LYS A 23 1.98 45.52 3.58
C LYS A 23 0.45 45.29 3.56
N THR A 24 -0.43 45.69 4.49
CA THR A 24 -0.59 46.87 5.41
C THR A 24 -1.86 46.63 6.27
N LEU A 25 -1.91 46.82 7.60
CA LEU A 25 -2.32 47.99 8.42
C LEU A 25 -3.76 48.55 8.26
N LEU A 26 -4.58 48.63 9.34
CA LEU A 26 -5.51 49.72 9.77
C LEU A 26 -6.36 49.26 11.01
N LYS A 27 -6.22 49.78 12.25
CA LYS A 27 -6.74 51.01 12.91
C LYS A 27 -8.28 51.14 13.14
N ILE A 28 -8.67 50.87 14.39
CA ILE A 28 -9.60 51.54 15.35
C ILE A 28 -10.48 52.70 14.83
N THR A 29 -11.79 52.70 15.15
CA THR A 29 -12.53 53.80 15.83
C THR A 29 -13.94 53.41 16.28
N SER A 30 -14.33 53.92 17.45
CA SER A 30 -15.64 53.89 18.13
C SER A 30 -16.58 55.00 17.60
N LEU A 31 -17.91 54.77 17.58
CA LEU A 31 -18.90 55.86 17.62
C LEU A 31 -20.27 55.42 18.22
N PHE A 32 -20.83 56.33 19.01
CA PHE A 32 -22.09 56.34 19.79
C PHE A 32 -23.38 56.55 18.96
N ALA A 33 -24.54 56.03 19.43
CA ALA A 33 -25.89 56.68 19.54
C ALA A 33 -26.97 55.62 19.85
N LEU A 34 -27.68 55.61 20.99
CA LEU A 34 -28.82 56.43 21.50
C LEU A 34 -30.22 55.80 21.26
N ILE A 35 -30.73 55.14 22.31
CA ILE A 35 -32.10 55.03 22.88
C ILE A 35 -33.34 55.01 21.94
N LEU A 36 -34.14 53.93 22.04
CA LEU A 36 -35.61 54.03 22.16
C LEU A 36 -36.23 52.77 22.82
N ILE A 37 -36.99 53.00 23.87
CA ILE A 37 -37.74 52.01 24.66
C ILE A 37 -39.05 51.69 23.94
N VAL A 38 -39.32 50.41 23.70
CA VAL A 38 -40.69 49.88 23.61
C VAL A 38 -40.75 48.58 24.41
N SER A 39 -41.57 48.58 25.46
CA SER A 39 -41.84 47.43 26.31
C SER A 39 -42.66 46.39 25.55
N ILE A 40 -42.15 45.16 25.41
CA ILE A 40 -42.97 43.98 25.20
C ILE A 40 -42.47 42.92 26.17
N THR A 41 -43.30 42.61 27.17
CA THR A 41 -43.09 41.51 28.10
C THR A 41 -43.14 40.18 27.35
N GLN A 42 -42.02 39.46 27.30
CA GLN A 42 -42.00 38.01 27.17
C GLN A 42 -41.08 37.47 28.24
N ALA A 43 -41.60 36.56 29.07
CA ALA A 43 -40.83 35.87 30.09
C ALA A 43 -39.74 35.03 29.41
N VAL A 44 -38.47 35.40 29.59
CA VAL A 44 -37.32 34.62 29.13
C VAL A 44 -36.69 33.97 30.35
N ALA A 45 -36.70 32.64 30.35
CA ALA A 45 -36.03 31.79 31.31
C ALA A 45 -34.51 32.06 31.32
N ASN A 46 -33.91 32.03 32.52
CA ASN A 46 -32.47 32.21 32.74
C ASN A 46 -31.64 31.24 31.88
N PRO A 47 -30.55 31.71 31.24
CA PRO A 47 -29.67 30.88 30.45
C PRO A 47 -28.79 30.00 31.37
N THR A 48 -28.87 28.69 31.19
CA THR A 48 -27.85 27.75 31.68
C THR A 48 -26.50 28.10 31.09
N ILE A 49 -25.58 28.49 31.97
CA ILE A 49 -24.14 28.58 31.70
C ILE A 49 -23.69 27.19 31.26
N LYS A 50 -23.24 27.06 30.01
CA LYS A 50 -22.50 25.88 29.55
C LYS A 50 -21.06 26.06 29.99
N ASP A 51 -20.71 25.47 31.13
CA ASP A 51 -19.31 25.20 31.44
C ASP A 51 -18.78 24.21 30.40
N LYS A 52 -17.78 24.67 29.64
CA LYS A 52 -16.96 23.81 28.80
C LYS A 52 -16.00 23.08 29.72
N ASP A 53 -16.48 21.99 30.31
CA ASP A 53 -15.59 20.99 30.89
C ASP A 53 -14.66 20.46 29.79
N LEU A 54 -13.36 20.48 30.06
CA LEU A 54 -12.37 19.61 29.42
C LEU A 54 -12.73 18.17 29.78
N THR A 55 -13.72 17.66 29.06
CA THR A 55 -14.07 16.25 29.04
C THR A 55 -12.94 15.53 28.32
N SER A 56 -12.07 14.83 29.06
CA SER A 56 -11.50 13.60 28.56
C SER A 56 -12.65 12.59 28.42
N SER A 57 -13.53 12.83 27.45
CA SER A 57 -14.50 11.83 27.03
C SER A 57 -13.71 10.77 26.29
N VAL A 58 -13.10 9.84 27.03
CA VAL A 58 -12.91 8.50 26.51
C VAL A 58 -14.34 7.98 26.34
N ARG A 59 -14.91 8.23 25.15
CA ARG A 59 -16.23 7.74 24.78
C ARG A 59 -16.04 6.28 24.36
N SER A 60 -15.57 5.46 25.29
CA SER A 60 -15.53 4.02 25.10
C SER A 60 -16.96 3.52 25.31
N SER A 61 -17.68 3.33 24.22
CA SER A 61 -18.96 2.61 24.25
C SER A 61 -18.65 1.13 24.48
N TRP A 62 -18.54 0.75 25.74
CA TRP A 62 -18.55 -0.65 26.11
C TRP A 62 -20.00 -1.10 26.10
N ASN A 63 -20.36 -1.88 25.08
CA ASN A 63 -21.67 -2.49 25.00
C ASN A 63 -21.73 -3.69 25.97
N ALA A 64 -21.81 -3.38 27.25
CA ALA A 64 -22.75 -4.07 28.12
C ALA A 64 -24.10 -3.31 28.11
N GLU A 65 -24.48 -2.69 26.98
CA GLU A 65 -25.66 -1.82 26.69
C GLU A 65 -26.08 -0.74 27.73
N ASN A 66 -25.43 -0.65 28.89
CA ASN A 66 -26.07 -0.13 30.08
C ASN A 66 -25.17 0.66 31.05
N ILE A 67 -23.85 0.63 30.91
CA ILE A 67 -22.91 1.31 31.82
C ILE A 67 -22.40 2.61 31.18
N LYS A 68 -22.40 3.70 31.94
CA LYS A 68 -21.82 5.00 31.59
C LYS A 68 -20.88 5.45 32.70
N VAL A 69 -19.65 5.74 32.34
CA VAL A 69 -18.61 6.24 33.24
C VAL A 69 -18.23 7.65 32.83
N ALA A 70 -18.11 8.55 33.79
CA ALA A 70 -17.54 9.88 33.60
C ALA A 70 -16.64 10.22 34.78
N THR A 71 -15.46 10.76 34.52
CA THR A 71 -14.48 11.10 35.56
C THR A 71 -13.81 12.43 35.29
N HIS A 72 -13.32 13.03 36.37
CA HIS A 72 -12.42 14.17 36.36
C HIS A 72 -11.48 14.07 37.55
N GLY A 73 -10.21 14.42 37.36
CA GLY A 73 -9.19 14.34 38.40
C GLY A 73 -8.53 12.96 38.52
N GLU A 74 -7.51 12.89 39.37
CA GLU A 74 -6.83 11.64 39.72
C GLU A 74 -7.66 10.88 40.75
N ILE A 75 -7.88 9.59 40.52
CA ILE A 75 -8.70 8.73 41.38
C ILE A 75 -7.84 7.60 41.90
N GLU A 76 -7.83 7.42 43.21
CA GLU A 76 -7.14 6.32 43.89
C GLU A 76 -8.17 5.28 44.34
N PHE A 77 -7.96 4.04 43.94
CA PHE A 77 -8.76 2.89 44.34
C PHE A 77 -8.03 2.04 45.37
N ASN A 78 -8.78 1.31 46.20
CA ASN A 78 -8.19 0.25 47.02
C ASN A 78 -7.73 -0.92 46.14
N ASP A 79 -6.94 -1.83 46.73
CA ASP A 79 -6.26 -2.89 45.98
C ASP A 79 -7.22 -3.85 45.24
N ASP A 80 -8.40 -4.08 45.81
CA ASP A 80 -9.40 -4.98 45.23
C ASP A 80 -10.40 -4.24 44.32
N TYR A 81 -10.22 -2.93 44.11
CA TYR A 81 -11.11 -2.07 43.33
C TYR A 81 -12.58 -2.10 43.79
N THR A 82 -12.80 -2.34 45.08
CA THR A 82 -14.10 -2.35 45.74
C THR A 82 -14.44 -1.02 46.41
N ASP A 83 -13.48 -0.09 46.48
CA ASP A 83 -13.68 1.24 47.04
C ASP A 83 -12.82 2.33 46.36
N VAL A 84 -13.28 3.57 46.41
CA VAL A 84 -12.53 4.79 46.06
C VAL A 84 -11.92 5.37 47.34
N ILE A 85 -10.59 5.41 47.41
CA ILE A 85 -9.83 5.95 48.54
C ILE A 85 -9.83 7.47 48.50
N SER A 86 -9.43 8.02 47.36
CA SER A 86 -9.27 9.46 47.19
C SER A 86 -9.60 9.88 45.75
N ILE A 87 -9.99 11.16 45.60
CA ILE A 87 -10.08 11.83 44.32
C ILE A 87 -9.41 13.20 44.51
N SER A 88 -8.61 13.64 43.53
CA SER A 88 -8.01 14.98 43.54
C SER A 88 -9.07 16.06 43.76
N ASP A 89 -8.70 17.20 44.34
CA ASP A 89 -9.66 18.26 44.66
C ASP A 89 -10.43 18.72 43.41
N ASP A 90 -11.71 19.04 43.58
CA ASP A 90 -12.70 19.30 42.52
C ASP A 90 -12.93 18.14 41.51
N GLY A 91 -12.31 16.97 41.74
CA GLY A 91 -12.49 15.78 40.93
C GLY A 91 -13.78 15.01 41.23
N TYR A 92 -14.16 14.13 40.32
CA TYR A 92 -15.31 13.25 40.48
C TYR A 92 -15.20 11.92 39.71
N LEU A 93 -15.96 10.93 40.16
CA LEU A 93 -16.25 9.69 39.45
C LEU A 93 -17.76 9.44 39.46
N LYS A 94 -18.34 9.30 38.28
CA LYS A 94 -19.76 9.01 38.10
C LYS A 94 -19.93 7.73 37.30
N ILE A 95 -20.59 6.76 37.92
CA ILE A 95 -20.95 5.49 37.30
C ILE A 95 -22.46 5.43 37.24
N SER A 96 -23.02 5.17 36.06
CA SER A 96 -24.46 4.99 35.86
C SER A 96 -24.69 3.68 35.14
N MET A 97 -25.46 2.78 35.74
CA MET A 97 -25.83 1.50 35.14
C MET A 97 -27.34 1.39 34.98
N VAL A 98 -27.80 0.77 33.90
CA VAL A 98 -29.20 0.35 33.73
C VAL A 98 -29.25 -1.18 33.76
N SER A 99 -30.02 -1.77 34.67
CA SER A 99 -30.17 -3.23 34.70
C SER A 99 -31.62 -3.56 34.96
N PHE A 100 -32.22 -4.43 34.13
CA PHE A 100 -33.64 -4.80 34.19
C PHE A 100 -34.58 -3.59 34.27
N GLY A 101 -34.32 -2.53 33.48
CA GLY A 101 -35.10 -1.29 33.48
C GLY A 101 -34.86 -0.35 34.68
N MET A 102 -34.05 -0.75 35.67
CA MET A 102 -33.69 0.06 36.82
C MET A 102 -32.37 0.78 36.59
N LYS A 103 -32.38 2.11 36.66
CA LYS A 103 -31.16 2.92 36.60
C LYS A 103 -30.59 3.13 37.99
N ARG A 104 -29.33 2.79 38.22
CA ARG A 104 -28.59 3.11 39.44
C ARG A 104 -27.40 4.02 39.12
N LYS A 105 -27.01 4.90 40.04
CA LYS A 105 -25.83 5.77 39.86
C LYS A 105 -25.00 5.87 41.14
N LEU A 106 -23.69 5.70 41.00
CA LEU A 106 -22.69 6.12 42.00
C LEU A 106 -22.13 7.46 41.55
N TYR A 107 -21.99 8.39 42.49
CA TYR A 107 -21.32 9.65 42.26
C TYR A 107 -20.40 9.97 43.44
N PHE A 108 -19.11 9.87 43.17
CA PHE A 108 -18.03 10.27 44.06
C PHE A 108 -17.58 11.65 43.64
N ARG A 109 -17.40 12.57 44.59
CA ARG A 109 -16.85 13.90 44.33
C ARG A 109 -15.95 14.33 45.47
N SER A 110 -14.85 15.00 45.13
CA SER A 110 -13.94 15.60 46.09
C SER A 110 -14.23 17.09 46.22
N SER A 111 -14.26 17.60 47.45
CA SER A 111 -14.24 19.05 47.69
C SER A 111 -13.54 19.33 49.02
N ASN A 112 -12.55 20.22 49.00
CA ASN A 112 -11.66 20.51 50.14
C ASN A 112 -11.01 19.22 50.69
N ASN A 113 -10.54 18.35 49.80
CA ASN A 113 -9.97 17.02 50.13
C ASN A 113 -10.92 16.08 50.90
N LYS A 114 -12.23 16.34 50.86
CA LYS A 114 -13.25 15.46 51.43
C LYS A 114 -13.99 14.72 50.32
N LEU A 115 -13.97 13.40 50.38
CA LEU A 115 -14.68 12.52 49.44
C LEU A 115 -16.14 12.33 49.86
N ASP A 116 -17.07 12.87 49.10
CA ASP A 116 -18.50 12.59 49.22
C ASP A 116 -18.88 11.36 48.38
N ARG A 117 -19.73 10.50 48.94
CA ARG A 117 -20.22 9.27 48.31
C ARG A 117 -21.74 9.32 48.17
N LEU A 118 -22.23 9.38 46.93
CA LEU A 118 -23.65 9.54 46.64
C LEU A 118 -24.18 8.36 45.82
N TYR A 119 -25.35 7.86 46.19
CA TYR A 119 -26.04 6.76 45.52
C TYR A 119 -27.45 7.19 45.07
N PHE A 120 -27.83 6.81 43.86
CA PHE A 120 -29.12 7.14 43.27
C PHE A 120 -29.82 5.93 42.68
N GLU A 121 -31.12 5.85 42.90
CA GLU A 121 -32.05 4.95 42.20
C GLU A 121 -32.95 5.81 41.29
N GLY A 122 -32.77 5.67 39.98
CA GLY A 122 -33.33 6.56 38.97
C GLY A 122 -32.78 7.98 39.09
N ASN A 123 -33.65 8.91 39.49
CA ASN A 123 -33.31 10.31 39.77
C ASN A 123 -33.38 10.64 41.27
N LYS A 124 -33.71 9.68 42.12
CA LYS A 124 -33.82 9.88 43.57
C LYS A 124 -32.51 9.51 44.25
N GLN A 125 -31.96 10.44 45.03
CA GLN A 125 -30.84 10.13 45.92
C GLN A 125 -31.34 9.25 47.07
N VAL A 126 -30.61 8.18 47.34
CA VAL A 126 -30.87 7.24 48.44
C VAL A 126 -29.67 7.30 49.40
N ALA A 127 -29.85 6.89 50.65
CA ALA A 127 -28.75 6.74 51.59
C ALA A 127 -27.65 5.83 51.00
N PHE A 128 -26.39 6.26 51.11
CA PHE A 128 -25.26 5.47 50.62
C PHE A 128 -25.08 4.19 51.43
N GLU A 129 -25.27 4.25 52.76
CA GLU A 129 -25.23 3.08 53.62
C GLU A 129 -26.62 2.46 53.82
N PRO A 130 -26.77 1.12 53.76
CA PRO A 130 -25.78 0.14 53.27
C PRO A 130 -25.83 -0.07 51.74
N LYS A 131 -26.96 0.27 51.11
CA LYS A 131 -27.27 -0.14 49.72
C LYS A 131 -26.28 0.36 48.67
N GLY A 132 -25.86 1.62 48.79
CA GLY A 132 -24.88 2.22 47.88
C GLY A 132 -23.50 1.60 48.04
N ARG A 133 -23.10 1.24 49.27
CA ARG A 133 -21.86 0.51 49.55
C ARG A 133 -21.89 -0.89 48.95
N GLU A 134 -22.97 -1.65 49.19
CA GLU A 134 -23.15 -3.00 48.65
C GLU A 134 -23.05 -2.99 47.11
N TRP A 135 -23.78 -2.07 46.47
CA TRP A 135 -23.75 -1.95 45.02
C TRP A 135 -22.41 -1.43 44.47
N MET A 136 -21.69 -0.59 45.23
CA MET A 136 -20.34 -0.16 44.88
C MET A 136 -19.37 -1.34 44.86
N VAL A 137 -19.36 -2.17 45.91
CA VAL A 137 -18.50 -3.35 46.00
C VAL A 137 -18.77 -4.32 44.85
N GLU A 138 -20.04 -4.46 44.45
CA GLU A 138 -20.48 -5.29 43.33
C GLU A 138 -20.01 -4.75 41.96
N VAL A 139 -20.23 -3.47 41.68
CA VAL A 139 -20.07 -2.90 40.32
C VAL A 139 -18.67 -2.34 40.05
N LEU A 140 -17.99 -1.81 41.08
CA LEU A 140 -16.76 -1.05 40.87
C LEU A 140 -15.62 -1.87 40.25
N PRO A 141 -15.33 -3.12 40.67
CA PRO A 141 -14.26 -3.92 40.07
C PRO A 141 -14.47 -4.15 38.57
N HIS A 142 -15.69 -4.52 38.18
CA HIS A 142 -16.07 -4.73 36.79
C HIS A 142 -15.99 -3.45 35.96
N VAL A 143 -16.46 -2.33 36.53
CA VAL A 143 -16.37 -1.03 35.85
C VAL A 143 -14.91 -0.66 35.61
N VAL A 144 -14.04 -0.78 36.60
CA VAL A 144 -12.62 -0.40 36.44
C VAL A 144 -11.97 -1.23 35.33
N ARG A 145 -12.12 -2.56 35.36
CA ARG A 145 -11.59 -3.47 34.33
C ARG A 145 -12.05 -3.09 32.92
N ASN A 146 -13.36 -2.85 32.77
CA ASN A 146 -14.00 -2.65 31.47
C ASN A 146 -14.22 -1.17 31.09
N SER A 147 -13.54 -0.21 31.76
CA SER A 147 -13.59 1.23 31.42
C SER A 147 -12.22 1.87 31.22
N GLY A 148 -11.13 1.11 31.46
CA GLY A 148 -9.76 1.62 31.37
C GLY A 148 -9.43 2.61 32.49
N LEU A 149 -10.33 2.78 33.48
CA LEU A 149 -10.02 3.50 34.69
C LEU A 149 -8.84 2.83 35.38
N ASP A 150 -7.86 3.65 35.78
CA ASP A 150 -6.68 3.18 36.50
C ASP A 150 -5.87 2.07 35.77
N LEU A 151 -6.03 1.93 34.44
CA LEU A 151 -5.48 0.81 33.66
C LEU A 151 -3.99 0.57 33.93
N LYS A 152 -3.20 1.65 33.99
CA LYS A 152 -1.75 1.57 34.23
C LYS A 152 -1.42 0.95 35.58
N ASN A 153 -2.02 1.48 36.65
CA ASN A 153 -1.78 0.96 38.00
C ASN A 153 -2.35 -0.45 38.15
N ARG A 154 -3.50 -0.74 37.52
CA ARG A 154 -4.10 -2.08 37.52
C ARG A 154 -3.17 -3.11 36.90
N VAL A 155 -2.63 -2.85 35.71
CA VAL A 155 -1.67 -3.74 35.05
C VAL A 155 -0.44 -3.95 35.93
N ASN A 156 0.13 -2.88 36.50
CA ASN A 156 1.31 -2.99 37.37
C ASN A 156 1.02 -3.81 38.64
N LYS A 157 -0.10 -3.55 39.34
CA LYS A 157 -0.48 -4.29 40.55
C LYS A 157 -0.67 -5.78 40.25
N ILE A 158 -1.32 -6.12 39.14
CA ILE A 158 -1.59 -7.50 38.75
C ILE A 158 -0.30 -8.23 38.37
N TYR A 159 0.52 -7.59 37.53
CA TYR A 159 1.79 -8.17 37.10
C TYR A 159 2.78 -8.33 38.28
N GLN A 160 2.88 -7.35 39.18
CA GLN A 160 3.72 -7.46 40.39
C GLN A 160 3.24 -8.58 41.34
N LYS A 161 1.93 -8.84 41.42
CA LYS A 161 1.35 -9.83 42.33
C LYS A 161 1.55 -11.27 41.86
N GLY A 162 1.50 -11.52 40.55
CA GLY A 162 1.50 -12.88 40.01
C GLY A 162 2.13 -13.07 38.64
N GLY A 163 2.93 -12.10 38.19
CA GLY A 163 3.65 -12.14 36.92
C GLY A 163 2.72 -12.26 35.71
N ILE A 164 3.26 -12.84 34.63
CA ILE A 164 2.53 -13.02 33.37
C ILE A 164 1.25 -13.84 33.52
N VAL A 165 1.21 -14.83 34.41
CA VAL A 165 0.03 -15.70 34.61
C VAL A 165 -1.15 -14.89 35.15
N ALA A 166 -0.92 -14.02 36.15
CA ALA A 166 -1.96 -13.16 36.68
C ALA A 166 -2.40 -12.11 35.66
N PHE A 167 -1.47 -11.58 34.85
CA PHE A 167 -1.79 -10.66 33.76
C PHE A 167 -2.69 -11.31 32.71
N LEU A 168 -2.36 -12.52 32.25
CA LEU A 168 -3.15 -13.23 31.24
C LEU A 168 -4.55 -13.59 31.74
N SER A 169 -4.69 -13.96 33.02
CA SER A 169 -6.00 -14.18 33.64
C SER A 169 -6.84 -12.90 33.67
N GLU A 170 -6.23 -11.75 33.97
CA GLU A 170 -6.96 -10.48 33.91
C GLU A 170 -7.33 -10.10 32.47
N LEU A 171 -6.47 -10.40 31.50
CA LEU A 171 -6.70 -10.14 30.09
C LEU A 171 -7.90 -10.95 29.56
N GLU A 172 -7.99 -12.24 29.93
CA GLU A 172 -9.10 -13.13 29.59
C GLU A 172 -10.44 -12.66 30.18
N GLU A 173 -10.42 -12.14 31.41
CA GLU A 173 -11.59 -11.65 32.15
C GLU A 173 -12.04 -10.23 31.75
N THR A 174 -11.28 -9.55 30.90
CA THR A 174 -11.64 -8.22 30.37
C THR A 174 -12.57 -8.40 29.17
N ASP A 175 -13.61 -7.60 29.02
CA ASP A 175 -14.64 -7.89 28.01
C ASP A 175 -14.32 -7.36 26.61
N SER A 176 -13.63 -6.22 26.48
CA SER A 176 -13.39 -5.61 25.17
C SER A 176 -11.92 -5.58 24.83
N ASP A 177 -11.74 -5.92 23.57
CA ASP A 177 -10.53 -5.87 22.78
C ASP A 177 -9.80 -4.55 22.93
N TYR A 178 -10.53 -3.42 23.01
CA TYR A 178 -9.91 -2.11 23.17
C TYR A 178 -9.08 -1.99 24.46
N PHE A 179 -9.60 -2.41 25.62
CA PHE A 179 -8.78 -2.35 26.85
C PHE A 179 -7.81 -3.52 26.94
N LYS A 180 -8.15 -4.70 26.42
CA LYS A 180 -7.18 -5.80 26.30
C LYS A 180 -5.93 -5.35 25.55
N SER A 181 -6.11 -4.75 24.39
CA SER A 181 -5.03 -4.18 23.57
C SER A 181 -4.24 -3.14 24.34
N ARG A 182 -4.90 -2.18 24.99
CA ARG A 182 -4.19 -1.18 25.80
C ARG A 182 -3.42 -1.77 26.98
N MET A 183 -3.93 -2.82 27.61
CA MET A 183 -3.23 -3.53 28.68
C MET A 183 -1.97 -4.21 28.16
N VAL A 184 -2.05 -4.91 27.02
CA VAL A 184 -0.90 -5.58 26.40
C VAL A 184 0.16 -4.56 25.96
N ASN A 185 -0.25 -3.47 25.28
CA ASN A 185 0.68 -2.40 24.90
C ASN A 185 1.37 -1.81 26.15
N TYR A 186 0.60 -1.50 27.20
CA TYR A 186 1.16 -0.95 28.44
C TYR A 186 2.14 -1.92 29.12
N LEU A 187 1.82 -3.22 29.16
CA LEU A 187 2.72 -4.23 29.73
C LEU A 187 4.05 -4.25 28.97
N LEU A 188 4.02 -4.34 27.64
CA LEU A 188 5.21 -4.40 26.79
C LEU A 188 6.05 -3.11 26.83
N ASP A 189 5.41 -1.95 26.95
CA ASP A 189 6.10 -0.66 27.03
C ASP A 189 6.78 -0.39 28.38
N ASN A 190 6.24 -0.94 29.47
CA ASN A 190 6.59 -0.50 30.83
C ASN A 190 7.16 -1.61 31.73
N ASN A 191 7.21 -2.86 31.25
CA ASN A 191 7.74 -3.98 32.02
C ASN A 191 8.76 -4.76 31.18
N GLU A 192 9.86 -5.16 31.81
CA GLU A 192 10.87 -6.03 31.18
C GLU A 192 10.44 -7.49 31.33
N LEU A 193 9.78 -8.01 30.30
CA LEU A 193 9.40 -9.42 30.25
C LEU A 193 10.60 -10.27 29.85
N ASP A 194 10.82 -11.36 30.58
CA ASP A 194 11.79 -12.36 30.16
C ASP A 194 11.31 -13.14 28.92
N LYS A 195 12.19 -13.95 28.33
CA LYS A 195 11.88 -14.72 27.12
C LYS A 195 10.68 -15.66 27.29
N LYS A 196 10.55 -16.30 28.46
CA LYS A 196 9.45 -17.23 28.74
C LYS A 196 8.13 -16.48 28.88
N GLU A 197 8.14 -15.32 29.55
CA GLU A 197 6.97 -14.48 29.68
C GLU A 197 6.51 -13.91 28.33
N LYS A 198 7.44 -13.49 27.46
CA LYS A 198 7.11 -13.07 26.09
C LYS A 198 6.46 -14.20 25.28
N GLN A 199 6.98 -15.43 25.44
CA GLN A 199 6.42 -16.60 24.76
C GLN A 199 5.00 -16.90 25.28
N GLU A 200 4.78 -16.95 26.59
CA GLU A 200 3.46 -17.16 27.19
C GLU A 200 2.47 -16.06 26.80
N LEU A 201 2.94 -14.81 26.69
CA LEU A 201 2.12 -13.71 26.21
C LEU A 201 1.65 -13.94 24.77
N LEU A 202 2.59 -14.18 23.84
CA LEU A 202 2.31 -14.42 22.41
C LEU A 202 1.38 -15.62 22.18
N GLU A 203 1.51 -16.68 22.97
CA GLU A 203 0.65 -17.87 22.84
C GLU A 203 -0.82 -17.57 23.17
N LYS A 204 -1.07 -16.62 24.07
CA LYS A 204 -2.41 -16.43 24.67
C LYS A 204 -3.14 -15.18 24.22
N PHE A 205 -2.51 -14.01 24.25
CA PHE A 205 -3.23 -12.76 23.98
C PHE A 205 -3.93 -12.72 22.60
N PRO A 206 -3.36 -13.31 21.52
CA PRO A 206 -4.01 -13.27 20.21
C PRO A 206 -5.35 -14.00 20.17
N ALA A 207 -5.57 -14.97 21.06
CA ALA A 207 -6.84 -15.68 21.19
C ALA A 207 -7.85 -14.96 22.11
N TYR A 208 -7.42 -13.94 22.85
CA TYR A 208 -8.28 -13.19 23.76
C TYR A 208 -8.82 -11.91 23.14
N ILE A 209 -8.36 -11.49 21.96
CA ILE A 209 -8.76 -10.24 21.31
C ILE A 209 -9.36 -10.60 19.94
N ASP A 210 -10.66 -10.35 19.77
CA ASP A 210 -11.39 -10.71 18.54
C ASP A 210 -11.19 -9.66 17.42
N SER A 211 -10.95 -8.41 17.78
CA SER A 211 -10.73 -7.32 16.83
C SER A 211 -9.36 -7.39 16.17
N ASP A 212 -9.34 -7.72 14.87
CA ASP A 212 -8.15 -7.65 14.00
C ASP A 212 -7.41 -6.31 14.11
N TYR A 213 -8.16 -5.20 14.17
CA TYR A 213 -7.60 -3.86 14.30
C TYR A 213 -6.79 -3.73 15.61
N GLU A 214 -7.35 -4.18 16.73
CA GLU A 214 -6.70 -4.09 18.04
C GLU A 214 -5.48 -5.02 18.14
N LEU A 215 -5.58 -6.25 17.60
CA LEU A 215 -4.44 -7.16 17.45
C LEU A 215 -3.32 -6.51 16.63
N SER A 216 -3.69 -5.92 15.49
CA SER A 216 -2.78 -5.23 14.57
C SER A 216 -2.03 -4.08 15.25
N GLN A 217 -2.68 -3.30 16.12
CA GLN A 217 -1.97 -2.26 16.87
C GLN A 217 -0.85 -2.84 17.75
N ILE A 218 -1.11 -3.92 18.48
CA ILE A 218 -0.11 -4.56 19.35
C ILE A 218 1.06 -5.08 18.51
N PHE A 219 0.79 -5.87 17.47
CA PHE A 219 1.83 -6.49 16.66
C PHE A 219 2.68 -5.46 15.92
N LYS A 220 2.08 -4.38 15.39
CA LYS A 220 2.83 -3.30 14.72
C LYS A 220 3.75 -2.57 15.69
N ASN A 221 3.26 -2.24 16.88
CA ASN A 221 4.00 -1.41 17.84
C ASN A 221 5.13 -2.18 18.54
N HIS A 222 5.02 -3.50 18.66
CA HIS A 222 5.93 -4.29 19.50
C HIS A 222 6.63 -5.44 18.78
N SER A 223 6.62 -5.48 17.44
CA SER A 223 7.32 -6.54 16.67
C SER A 223 8.81 -6.69 17.06
N GLU A 224 9.51 -5.58 17.34
CA GLU A 224 10.91 -5.57 17.80
C GLU A 224 11.16 -6.42 19.05
N ALA A 225 10.15 -6.58 19.92
CA ALA A 225 10.29 -7.38 21.13
C ALA A 225 10.40 -8.89 20.86
N PHE A 226 10.05 -9.34 19.65
CA PHE A 226 9.86 -10.75 19.30
C PHE A 226 10.69 -11.21 18.09
N ILE A 227 10.94 -10.33 17.10
CA ILE A 227 11.51 -10.74 15.81
C ILE A 227 12.99 -11.16 15.87
N ASP A 228 13.79 -10.59 16.78
CA ASP A 228 15.23 -10.84 16.85
C ASP A 228 15.60 -12.24 17.38
N ASP A 229 14.73 -12.87 18.18
CA ASP A 229 14.94 -14.21 18.71
C ASP A 229 14.24 -15.25 17.84
N SER A 230 14.95 -16.30 17.42
CA SER A 230 14.40 -17.29 16.48
C SER A 230 13.14 -18.00 16.98
N LEU A 231 13.02 -18.28 18.29
CA LEU A 231 11.85 -18.97 18.83
C LEU A 231 10.67 -18.01 18.95
N LEU A 232 10.91 -16.80 19.46
CA LEU A 232 9.86 -15.77 19.57
C LEU A 232 9.39 -15.30 18.19
N SER A 233 10.28 -15.21 17.20
CA SER A 233 9.95 -14.86 15.82
C SER A 233 9.02 -15.91 15.22
N GLN A 234 9.33 -17.19 15.39
CA GLN A 234 8.47 -18.28 14.93
C GLN A 234 7.07 -18.20 15.57
N GLU A 235 7.01 -18.00 16.89
CA GLU A 235 5.72 -17.89 17.60
C GLU A 235 4.94 -16.64 17.18
N PHE A 236 5.64 -15.51 16.99
CA PHE A 236 5.06 -14.27 16.49
C PHE A 236 4.40 -14.49 15.13
N PHE A 237 5.13 -15.04 14.15
CA PHE A 237 4.57 -15.28 12.82
C PHE A 237 3.47 -16.33 12.83
N ASN A 238 3.59 -17.38 13.65
CA ASN A 238 2.52 -18.36 13.84
C ASN A 238 1.26 -17.69 14.36
N SER A 239 1.37 -16.77 15.33
CA SER A 239 0.20 -16.11 15.94
C SER A 239 -0.58 -15.22 14.97
N LEU A 240 0.02 -14.79 13.86
CA LEU A 240 -0.64 -13.92 12.87
C LEU A 240 -1.84 -14.58 12.18
N HIS A 241 -2.00 -15.90 12.24
CA HIS A 241 -3.21 -16.58 11.76
C HIS A 241 -4.49 -16.16 12.50
N LYS A 242 -4.37 -15.47 13.63
CA LYS A 242 -5.51 -14.88 14.36
C LYS A 242 -6.04 -13.60 13.72
N VAL A 243 -5.28 -12.96 12.84
CA VAL A 243 -5.70 -11.75 12.14
C VAL A 243 -6.34 -12.15 10.83
N SER A 244 -7.66 -12.01 10.73
CA SER A 244 -8.42 -12.46 9.56
C SER A 244 -8.46 -11.43 8.43
N SER A 245 -8.34 -10.15 8.76
CA SER A 245 -8.31 -9.07 7.78
C SER A 245 -6.96 -9.01 7.05
N ASP A 246 -6.99 -9.28 5.74
CA ASP A 246 -5.85 -9.08 4.83
C ASP A 246 -5.17 -7.71 5.01
N TYR A 247 -5.98 -6.66 5.13
CA TYR A 247 -5.48 -5.31 5.30
C TYR A 247 -4.73 -5.16 6.62
N GLU A 248 -5.31 -5.59 7.75
CA GLU A 248 -4.63 -5.48 9.04
C GLU A 248 -3.38 -6.35 9.11
N LEU A 249 -3.43 -7.57 8.55
CA LEU A 249 -2.27 -8.44 8.44
C LEU A 249 -1.17 -7.80 7.56
N SER A 250 -1.54 -7.15 6.46
CA SER A 250 -0.58 -6.43 5.62
C SER A 250 0.05 -5.24 6.36
N GLN A 251 -0.72 -4.52 7.18
CA GLN A 251 -0.18 -3.44 8.01
C GLN A 251 0.83 -3.97 9.05
N ILE A 252 0.56 -5.13 9.67
CA ILE A 252 1.49 -5.79 10.60
C ILE A 252 2.78 -6.15 9.87
N LEU A 253 2.71 -6.87 8.76
CA LEU A 253 3.87 -7.34 8.01
C LEU A 253 4.70 -6.16 7.47
N ASN A 254 4.06 -5.11 6.98
CA ASN A 254 4.77 -3.89 6.58
C ASN A 254 5.49 -3.21 7.77
N ALA A 255 4.92 -3.21 8.97
CA ALA A 255 5.61 -2.69 10.16
C ALA A 255 6.78 -3.59 10.58
N VAL A 256 6.60 -4.92 10.56
CA VAL A 256 7.66 -5.90 10.81
C VAL A 256 8.84 -5.64 9.89
N PHE A 257 8.60 -5.50 8.59
CA PHE A 257 9.66 -5.28 7.61
C PHE A 257 10.37 -3.93 7.79
N LYS A 258 9.65 -2.86 8.16
CA LYS A 258 10.22 -1.51 8.31
C LYS A 258 11.01 -1.31 9.60
N ASN A 259 10.57 -1.93 10.68
CA ASN A 259 11.11 -1.67 12.02
C ASN A 259 12.18 -2.69 12.43
N ASN A 260 12.28 -3.82 11.73
CA ASN A 260 13.17 -4.91 12.12
C ASN A 260 14.19 -5.23 11.02
N LYS A 261 15.36 -5.73 11.43
CA LYS A 261 16.33 -6.31 10.50
C LYS A 261 16.11 -7.82 10.39
N LEU A 262 15.45 -8.26 9.33
CA LEU A 262 15.14 -9.67 9.12
C LEU A 262 16.39 -10.47 8.69
N ASN A 263 16.84 -11.38 9.57
CA ASN A 263 17.77 -12.45 9.21
C ASN A 263 17.09 -13.47 8.25
N GLU A 264 17.83 -14.46 7.75
CA GLU A 264 17.27 -15.42 6.77
C GLU A 264 16.04 -16.18 7.30
N THR A 265 16.06 -16.65 8.55
CA THR A 265 14.93 -17.36 9.17
C THR A 265 13.69 -16.49 9.33
N SER A 266 13.83 -15.30 9.90
CA SER A 266 12.72 -14.35 10.07
C SER A 266 12.19 -13.81 8.73
N PHE A 267 13.05 -13.73 7.70
CA PHE A 267 12.64 -13.38 6.35
C PHE A 267 11.83 -14.51 5.69
N GLU A 268 12.24 -15.76 5.86
CA GLU A 268 11.49 -16.93 5.39
C GLU A 268 10.10 -17.01 6.05
N LEU A 269 10.02 -16.76 7.36
CA LEU A 269 8.76 -16.67 8.08
C LEU A 269 7.89 -15.50 7.58
N PHE A 270 8.49 -14.34 7.32
CA PHE A 270 7.80 -13.20 6.70
C PHE A 270 7.20 -13.60 5.34
N ILE A 271 7.98 -14.19 4.43
CA ILE A 271 7.49 -14.63 3.11
C ILE A 271 6.39 -15.70 3.27
N SER A 272 6.53 -16.61 4.22
CA SER A 272 5.53 -17.64 4.49
C SER A 272 4.22 -17.05 5.01
N ALA A 273 4.27 -15.99 5.81
CA ALA A 273 3.08 -15.33 6.33
C ALA A 273 2.21 -14.67 5.24
N LEU A 274 2.78 -14.36 4.07
CA LEU A 274 2.00 -13.85 2.91
C LEU A 274 1.02 -14.91 2.36
N ASN A 275 1.15 -16.19 2.73
CA ASN A 275 0.14 -17.22 2.41
C ASN A 275 -1.20 -16.98 3.10
N ASN A 276 -1.22 -16.20 4.20
CA ASN A 276 -2.43 -15.93 4.97
C ASN A 276 -3.13 -14.64 4.51
N ILE A 277 -2.69 -14.03 3.42
CA ILE A 277 -3.33 -12.87 2.80
C ILE A 277 -3.98 -13.37 1.52
N ASP A 278 -5.28 -13.16 1.34
CA ASP A 278 -5.97 -13.54 0.10
C ASP A 278 -5.82 -12.45 -0.98
N SER A 279 -5.88 -11.18 -0.58
CA SER A 279 -5.76 -10.03 -1.48
C SER A 279 -4.41 -9.94 -2.18
N ASP A 280 -4.39 -10.19 -3.48
CA ASP A 280 -3.21 -10.02 -4.34
C ASP A 280 -2.63 -8.62 -4.32
N PHE A 281 -3.47 -7.60 -4.13
CA PHE A 281 -3.03 -6.22 -3.99
C PHE A 281 -2.17 -6.04 -2.73
N GLU A 282 -2.61 -6.58 -1.59
CA GLU A 282 -1.88 -6.52 -0.33
C GLU A 282 -0.60 -7.37 -0.39
N LYS A 283 -0.66 -8.60 -0.94
CA LYS A 283 0.52 -9.43 -1.20
C LYS A 283 1.55 -8.70 -2.07
N SER A 284 1.09 -8.09 -3.17
CA SER A 284 1.93 -7.34 -4.11
C SER A 284 2.68 -6.20 -3.43
N ASN A 285 1.99 -5.44 -2.58
CA ASN A 285 2.62 -4.36 -1.82
C ASN A 285 3.71 -4.88 -0.87
N LEU A 286 3.49 -5.99 -0.19
CA LEU A 286 4.50 -6.60 0.69
C LEU A 286 5.68 -7.20 -0.08
N ILE A 287 5.44 -7.87 -1.21
CA ILE A 287 6.49 -8.43 -2.05
C ILE A 287 7.37 -7.31 -2.61
N LYS A 288 6.78 -6.19 -3.07
CA LYS A 288 7.56 -5.01 -3.50
C LYS A 288 8.47 -4.45 -2.42
N LEU A 289 8.07 -4.50 -1.15
CA LEU A 289 8.97 -4.14 -0.04
C LEU A 289 10.11 -5.15 0.09
N ALA A 290 9.78 -6.44 0.08
CA ALA A 290 10.73 -7.54 0.21
C ALA A 290 11.76 -7.62 -0.92
N ILE A 291 11.41 -7.19 -2.14
CA ILE A 291 12.29 -7.14 -3.31
C ILE A 291 13.62 -6.45 -3.00
N SER A 292 13.62 -5.40 -2.17
CA SER A 292 14.84 -4.68 -1.79
C SER A 292 15.89 -5.55 -1.08
N GLU A 293 15.46 -6.61 -0.36
CA GLU A 293 16.34 -7.53 0.35
C GLU A 293 16.96 -8.58 -0.57
N GLY A 294 16.33 -8.88 -1.70
CA GLY A 294 16.85 -9.82 -2.71
C GLY A 294 18.18 -9.38 -3.32
N LYS A 295 18.50 -8.07 -3.30
CA LYS A 295 19.78 -7.50 -3.77
C LYS A 295 21.01 -8.17 -3.17
N ASN A 296 20.91 -8.62 -1.92
CA ASN A 296 22.06 -9.03 -1.12
C ASN A 296 22.05 -10.53 -0.79
N SER A 297 21.07 -11.29 -1.28
CA SER A 297 20.94 -12.72 -0.96
C SER A 297 20.13 -13.46 -2.02
N ASN A 298 20.78 -14.39 -2.73
CA ASN A 298 20.12 -15.28 -3.70
C ASN A 298 19.04 -16.14 -3.03
N PHE A 299 19.26 -16.57 -1.79
CA PHE A 299 18.24 -17.28 -1.00
C PHE A 299 16.97 -16.44 -0.83
N LYS A 300 17.10 -15.17 -0.45
CA LYS A 300 15.94 -14.27 -0.31
C LYS A 300 15.27 -14.00 -1.66
N LEU A 301 16.06 -13.82 -2.72
CA LEU A 301 15.53 -13.62 -4.07
C LEU A 301 14.71 -14.83 -4.53
N ASP A 302 15.18 -16.05 -4.26
CA ASP A 302 14.44 -17.27 -4.62
C ASP A 302 13.11 -17.40 -3.90
N LEU A 303 13.07 -17.07 -2.61
CA LEU A 303 11.82 -17.01 -1.83
C LEU A 303 10.85 -15.98 -2.42
N ILE A 304 11.35 -14.79 -2.76
CA ILE A 304 10.54 -13.73 -3.38
C ILE A 304 9.97 -14.20 -4.72
N LEU A 305 10.81 -14.73 -5.61
CA LEU A 305 10.39 -15.17 -6.94
C LEU A 305 9.36 -16.31 -6.87
N ASN A 306 9.55 -17.28 -5.98
CA ASN A 306 8.57 -18.33 -5.75
C ASN A 306 7.23 -17.75 -5.28
N LYS A 307 7.26 -16.71 -4.43
CA LYS A 307 6.06 -16.11 -3.88
C LYS A 307 5.26 -15.28 -4.90
N ILE A 308 5.89 -14.81 -5.98
CA ILE A 308 5.21 -14.13 -7.07
C ILE A 308 4.24 -15.07 -7.79
N ASP A 309 4.54 -16.37 -7.84
CA ASP A 309 3.70 -17.35 -8.55
C ASP A 309 2.31 -17.49 -7.93
N ASP A 310 2.22 -17.34 -6.60
CA ASP A 310 0.99 -17.39 -5.78
C ASP A 310 0.03 -16.17 -5.95
N ILE A 311 0.33 -15.28 -6.91
CA ILE A 311 -0.51 -14.12 -7.22
C ILE A 311 -1.39 -14.48 -8.41
N ASP A 312 -2.71 -14.35 -8.26
CA ASP A 312 -3.65 -14.69 -9.34
C ASP A 312 -3.83 -13.52 -10.32
N SER A 313 -3.79 -12.28 -9.82
CA SER A 313 -3.94 -11.08 -10.64
C SER A 313 -2.73 -10.85 -11.55
N ASP A 314 -2.93 -11.06 -12.85
CA ASP A 314 -1.97 -10.72 -13.92
C ASP A 314 -1.39 -9.30 -13.79
N TYR A 315 -2.25 -8.34 -13.41
CA TYR A 315 -1.85 -6.96 -13.22
C TYR A 315 -0.85 -6.82 -12.08
N GLU A 316 -1.16 -7.38 -10.90
CA GLU A 316 -0.27 -7.31 -9.74
C GLU A 316 1.02 -8.10 -9.97
N LYS A 317 0.91 -9.32 -10.52
CA LYS A 317 2.05 -10.15 -10.91
C LYS A 317 2.97 -9.39 -11.87
N GLY A 318 2.40 -8.77 -12.91
CA GLY A 318 3.15 -7.96 -13.86
C GLY A 318 3.85 -6.76 -13.24
N ILE A 319 3.19 -6.03 -12.33
CA ILE A 319 3.80 -4.91 -11.60
C ILE A 319 5.05 -5.37 -10.82
N ILE A 320 4.98 -6.51 -10.14
CA ILE A 320 6.09 -7.02 -9.34
C ILE A 320 7.24 -7.49 -10.23
N ILE A 321 6.97 -8.24 -11.30
CA ILE A 321 7.99 -8.68 -12.26
C ILE A 321 8.71 -7.47 -12.88
N LYS A 322 7.95 -6.46 -13.34
CA LYS A 322 8.52 -5.21 -13.86
C LYS A 322 9.38 -4.50 -12.80
N THR A 323 9.03 -4.60 -11.52
CA THR A 323 9.82 -4.03 -10.41
C THR A 323 11.13 -4.78 -10.23
N VAL A 324 11.12 -6.11 -10.22
CA VAL A 324 12.34 -6.95 -10.17
C VAL A 324 13.30 -6.59 -11.31
N ILE A 325 12.78 -6.48 -12.54
CA ILE A 325 13.58 -6.13 -13.72
C ILE A 325 14.13 -4.70 -13.60
N ASN A 326 13.30 -3.71 -13.26
CA ASN A 326 13.74 -2.31 -13.18
C ASN A 326 14.82 -2.09 -12.10
N GLU A 327 14.74 -2.80 -10.99
CA GLU A 327 15.73 -2.77 -9.92
C GLU A 327 17.00 -3.59 -10.22
N LYS A 328 17.06 -4.24 -11.40
CA LYS A 328 18.14 -5.11 -11.87
C LYS A 328 18.45 -6.26 -10.90
N LEU A 329 17.38 -6.85 -10.37
CA LEU A 329 17.44 -7.94 -9.41
C LEU A 329 17.37 -9.27 -10.10
N PHE A 330 18.28 -9.43 -11.04
CA PHE A 330 18.43 -10.62 -11.82
C PHE A 330 19.89 -10.83 -12.20
N ASP A 331 20.26 -12.09 -12.34
CA ASP A 331 21.51 -12.53 -12.94
C ASP A 331 21.16 -13.60 -13.98
N LEU A 332 22.17 -14.15 -14.65
CA LEU A 332 21.93 -15.17 -15.67
C LEU A 332 21.25 -16.43 -15.10
N ASP A 333 21.32 -16.67 -13.80
CA ASP A 333 20.78 -17.87 -13.16
C ASP A 333 19.27 -17.76 -12.89
N ASN A 334 18.72 -16.54 -12.80
CA ASN A 334 17.30 -16.32 -12.48
C ASN A 334 16.46 -15.70 -13.59
N ILE A 335 17.05 -15.24 -14.70
CA ILE A 335 16.27 -14.72 -15.86
C ILE A 335 15.27 -15.77 -16.35
N ASP A 336 15.68 -17.04 -16.42
CA ASP A 336 14.81 -18.13 -16.87
C ASP A 336 13.58 -18.28 -15.96
N LYS A 337 13.76 -18.17 -14.65
CA LYS A 337 12.66 -18.20 -13.68
C LYS A 337 11.73 -17.00 -13.82
N ILE A 338 12.26 -15.82 -14.11
CA ILE A 338 11.45 -14.62 -14.38
C ILE A 338 10.61 -14.82 -15.66
N ILE A 339 11.20 -15.41 -16.71
CA ILE A 339 10.48 -15.75 -17.95
C ILE A 339 9.38 -16.76 -17.66
N GLU A 340 9.67 -17.84 -16.92
CA GLU A 340 8.71 -18.88 -16.54
C GLU A 340 7.52 -18.31 -15.75
N ILE A 341 7.78 -17.45 -14.74
CA ILE A 341 6.72 -16.77 -14.00
C ILE A 341 5.89 -15.86 -14.94
N SER A 342 6.54 -15.20 -15.90
CA SER A 342 5.86 -14.31 -16.85
C SER A 342 5.01 -15.06 -17.86
N GLN A 343 5.36 -16.31 -18.22
CA GLN A 343 4.53 -17.19 -19.05
C GLN A 343 3.20 -17.57 -18.35
N GLY A 344 3.14 -17.51 -17.03
CA GLY A 344 1.90 -17.70 -16.26
C GLY A 344 0.90 -16.55 -16.37
N ILE A 345 1.23 -15.44 -17.06
CA ILE A 345 0.35 -14.28 -17.22
C ILE A 345 -0.53 -14.44 -18.45
N SER A 346 -1.84 -14.44 -18.23
CA SER A 346 -2.84 -14.63 -19.30
C SER A 346 -3.13 -13.36 -20.10
N SER A 347 -3.00 -12.19 -19.47
CA SER A 347 -3.22 -10.89 -20.10
C SER A 347 -2.10 -10.56 -21.10
N ASP A 348 -2.42 -10.62 -22.40
CA ASP A 348 -1.53 -10.18 -23.49
C ASP A 348 -0.91 -8.79 -23.24
N TYR A 349 -1.71 -7.87 -22.70
CA TYR A 349 -1.26 -6.50 -22.42
C TYR A 349 -0.20 -6.48 -21.32
N GLU A 350 -0.43 -7.15 -20.18
CA GLU A 350 0.55 -7.16 -19.09
C GLU A 350 1.81 -7.92 -19.48
N ASN A 351 1.64 -9.04 -20.18
CA ASN A 351 2.73 -9.85 -20.71
C ASN A 351 3.60 -9.02 -21.69
N THR A 352 2.95 -8.25 -22.57
CA THR A 352 3.64 -7.28 -23.44
C THR A 352 4.41 -6.22 -22.66
N GLN A 353 3.85 -5.66 -21.59
CA GLN A 353 4.59 -4.67 -20.78
C GLN A 353 5.83 -5.28 -20.12
N ILE A 354 5.78 -6.55 -19.72
CA ILE A 354 6.92 -7.28 -19.16
C ILE A 354 7.98 -7.52 -20.24
N MET A 355 7.60 -8.04 -21.41
CA MET A 355 8.52 -8.25 -22.53
C MET A 355 9.23 -6.97 -22.96
N LYS A 356 8.50 -5.86 -23.08
CA LYS A 356 9.07 -4.54 -23.37
C LYS A 356 10.13 -4.15 -22.33
N ASN A 357 9.88 -4.48 -21.06
CA ASN A 357 10.83 -4.25 -19.98
C ASN A 357 12.07 -5.16 -20.10
N MET A 358 11.88 -6.46 -20.38
CA MET A 358 12.96 -7.42 -20.61
C MET A 358 13.87 -7.02 -21.79
N ILE A 359 13.29 -6.59 -22.92
CA ILE A 359 14.04 -6.09 -24.08
C ILE A 359 14.87 -4.86 -23.70
N LYS A 360 14.24 -3.89 -23.02
CA LYS A 360 14.90 -2.64 -22.60
C LYS A 360 16.10 -2.87 -21.67
N HIS A 361 16.03 -3.89 -20.80
CA HIS A 361 17.11 -4.26 -19.89
C HIS A 361 18.02 -5.35 -20.44
N GLU A 362 17.94 -5.64 -21.74
CA GLU A 362 18.82 -6.56 -22.45
C GLU A 362 18.82 -8.00 -21.88
N MET A 363 17.69 -8.45 -21.35
CA MET A 363 17.56 -9.77 -20.70
C MET A 363 17.52 -10.94 -21.69
N ILE A 364 17.44 -10.66 -23.00
CA ILE A 364 17.40 -11.68 -24.05
C ILE A 364 18.83 -12.11 -24.37
N THR A 365 19.14 -13.36 -24.06
CA THR A 365 20.45 -14.01 -24.24
C THR A 365 20.33 -15.18 -25.21
N PRO A 366 21.42 -15.67 -25.81
CA PRO A 366 21.38 -16.89 -26.62
C PRO A 366 20.79 -18.10 -25.89
N GLN A 367 20.96 -18.17 -24.56
CA GLN A 367 20.48 -19.26 -23.71
C GLN A 367 18.96 -19.24 -23.54
N ASN A 368 18.35 -18.07 -23.36
CA ASN A 368 16.92 -17.94 -23.07
C ASN A 368 16.08 -17.51 -24.29
N LYS A 369 16.70 -17.24 -25.44
CA LYS A 369 16.02 -16.79 -26.67
C LYS A 369 14.84 -17.68 -27.07
N ALA A 370 14.97 -19.01 -26.91
CA ALA A 370 13.89 -19.95 -27.22
C ALA A 370 12.66 -19.76 -26.31
N LYS A 371 12.88 -19.66 -24.98
CA LYS A 371 11.80 -19.39 -24.01
C LYS A 371 11.15 -18.03 -24.24
N PHE A 372 11.96 -17.01 -24.54
CA PHE A 372 11.43 -15.69 -24.88
C PHE A 372 10.55 -15.74 -26.15
N LYS A 373 10.96 -16.49 -27.18
CA LYS A 373 10.16 -16.67 -28.39
C LYS A 373 8.85 -17.40 -28.09
N GLU A 374 8.87 -18.45 -27.28
CA GLU A 374 7.65 -19.15 -26.84
C GLU A 374 6.68 -18.18 -26.16
N MET A 375 7.18 -17.34 -25.25
CA MET A 375 6.38 -16.30 -24.60
C MET A 375 5.74 -15.33 -25.62
N MET A 376 6.47 -14.93 -26.68
CA MET A 376 5.90 -14.13 -27.78
C MET A 376 4.86 -14.91 -28.61
N ASP A 377 5.08 -16.21 -28.81
CA ASP A 377 4.18 -17.10 -29.55
C ASP A 377 2.84 -17.27 -28.81
N ASP A 378 2.78 -17.04 -27.51
CA ASP A 378 1.54 -17.07 -26.71
C ASP A 378 0.68 -15.80 -26.85
N ILE A 379 1.25 -14.68 -27.30
CA ILE A 379 0.52 -13.41 -27.44
C ILE A 379 -0.49 -13.50 -28.58
N SER A 380 -1.77 -13.34 -28.25
CA SER A 380 -2.89 -13.50 -29.20
C SER A 380 -3.32 -12.18 -29.84
N SER A 381 -3.19 -11.07 -29.12
CA SER A 381 -3.54 -9.73 -29.58
C SER A 381 -2.53 -9.19 -30.60
N ASP A 382 -2.98 -8.97 -31.84
CA ASP A 382 -2.18 -8.35 -32.91
C ASP A 382 -1.56 -7.00 -32.49
N TYR A 383 -2.32 -6.17 -31.78
CA TYR A 383 -1.84 -4.90 -31.25
C TYR A 383 -0.67 -5.11 -30.27
N SER A 384 -0.85 -6.03 -29.32
CA SER A 384 0.14 -6.35 -28.29
C SER A 384 1.40 -6.97 -28.89
N TYR A 385 1.23 -7.91 -29.83
CA TYR A 385 2.32 -8.53 -30.56
C TYR A 385 3.11 -7.51 -31.39
N LYS A 386 2.43 -6.62 -32.11
CA LYS A 386 3.06 -5.50 -32.82
C LYS A 386 3.86 -4.60 -31.85
N GLU A 387 3.34 -4.26 -30.68
CA GLU A 387 4.07 -3.48 -29.67
C GLU A 387 5.39 -4.12 -29.24
N ILE A 388 5.43 -5.45 -29.13
CA ILE A 388 6.66 -6.20 -28.85
C ILE A 388 7.65 -6.05 -30.02
N LEU A 389 7.20 -6.27 -31.26
CA LEU A 389 8.05 -6.12 -32.46
C LEU A 389 8.61 -4.70 -32.60
N MET A 390 7.82 -3.67 -32.28
CA MET A 390 8.31 -2.29 -32.28
C MET A 390 9.42 -2.07 -31.24
N ASN A 391 9.40 -2.76 -30.10
CA ASN A 391 10.49 -2.67 -29.12
C ASN A 391 11.74 -3.42 -29.57
N PHE A 392 11.59 -4.53 -30.30
CA PHE A 392 12.72 -5.18 -30.98
C PHE A 392 13.33 -4.32 -32.08
N MET A 393 12.53 -3.51 -32.77
CA MET A 393 13.04 -2.60 -33.77
C MET A 393 14.01 -1.58 -33.17
N GLU A 394 13.78 -1.13 -31.94
CA GLU A 394 14.69 -0.24 -31.19
C GLU A 394 15.85 -0.98 -30.50
N TYR A 395 15.87 -2.31 -30.56
CA TYR A 395 16.88 -3.13 -29.91
C TYR A 395 18.10 -3.35 -30.83
N ASP A 396 19.09 -2.45 -30.71
CA ASP A 396 20.28 -2.35 -31.58
C ASP A 396 21.09 -3.66 -31.74
N LYS A 397 20.96 -4.61 -30.81
CA LYS A 397 21.75 -5.86 -30.82
C LYS A 397 21.34 -6.85 -31.91
N LEU A 398 20.22 -6.66 -32.58
CA LEU A 398 19.79 -7.58 -33.64
C LEU A 398 20.55 -7.39 -34.96
N GLY A 399 21.18 -6.24 -35.20
CA GLY A 399 21.90 -5.97 -36.45
C GLY A 399 21.04 -6.22 -37.70
N ASP A 400 21.67 -6.72 -38.78
CA ASP A 400 20.98 -7.05 -40.03
C ASP A 400 19.99 -8.23 -39.87
N GLU A 401 20.24 -9.17 -38.96
CA GLU A 401 19.33 -10.27 -38.63
C GLU A 401 18.01 -9.77 -38.02
N GLY A 402 18.00 -8.55 -37.48
CA GLY A 402 16.80 -7.94 -36.90
C GLY A 402 15.72 -7.66 -37.91
N PHE A 403 16.08 -7.29 -39.14
CA PHE A 403 15.09 -7.08 -40.19
C PHE A 403 14.40 -8.39 -40.55
N ASP A 404 15.18 -9.45 -40.81
CA ASP A 404 14.65 -10.77 -41.17
C ASP A 404 13.76 -11.34 -40.04
N PHE A 405 14.17 -11.19 -38.79
CA PHE A 405 13.35 -11.56 -37.62
C PHE A 405 12.02 -10.81 -37.58
N LEU A 406 12.02 -9.49 -37.78
CA LEU A 406 10.78 -8.69 -37.77
C LEU A 406 9.85 -9.09 -38.92
N MET A 407 10.40 -9.40 -40.09
CA MET A 407 9.65 -9.83 -41.27
C MET A 407 9.06 -11.24 -41.17
N GLU A 408 9.75 -12.15 -40.50
CA GLU A 408 9.23 -13.48 -40.17
C GLU A 408 8.15 -13.35 -39.09
N ALA A 409 8.45 -12.63 -38.02
CA ALA A 409 7.52 -12.47 -36.90
C ALA A 409 6.24 -11.75 -37.30
N SER A 410 6.29 -10.77 -38.21
CA SER A 410 5.11 -10.01 -38.67
C SER A 410 4.05 -10.88 -39.34
N GLU A 411 4.39 -12.08 -39.83
CA GLU A 411 3.43 -13.02 -40.43
C GLU A 411 2.34 -13.48 -39.46
N LYS A 412 2.59 -13.40 -38.15
CA LYS A 412 1.60 -13.71 -37.12
C LYS A 412 0.50 -12.64 -36.99
N ILE A 413 0.76 -11.41 -37.46
CA ILE A 413 -0.19 -10.30 -37.33
C ILE A 413 -1.27 -10.44 -38.40
N SER A 414 -2.50 -10.70 -37.95
CA SER A 414 -3.65 -10.89 -38.86
C SER A 414 -4.34 -9.56 -39.22
N SER A 415 -4.31 -8.59 -38.31
CA SER A 415 -4.90 -7.27 -38.49
C SER A 415 -4.14 -6.45 -39.53
N SER A 416 -4.80 -6.17 -40.65
CA SER A 416 -4.26 -5.31 -41.72
C SER A 416 -3.86 -3.92 -41.22
N TYR A 417 -4.59 -3.38 -40.24
CA TYR A 417 -4.25 -2.09 -39.63
C TYR A 417 -2.93 -2.19 -38.86
N GLU A 418 -2.80 -3.13 -37.92
CA GLU A 418 -1.60 -3.27 -37.10
C GLU A 418 -0.37 -3.63 -37.95
N LEU A 419 -0.54 -4.48 -38.97
CA LEU A 419 0.51 -4.85 -39.91
C LEU A 419 0.97 -3.66 -40.76
N SER A 420 0.02 -2.86 -41.28
CA SER A 420 0.33 -1.61 -42.01
C SER A 420 1.09 -0.62 -41.12
N GLN A 421 0.71 -0.48 -39.84
CA GLN A 421 1.45 0.37 -38.90
C GLN A 421 2.87 -0.14 -38.66
N LEU A 422 3.06 -1.45 -38.44
CA LEU A 422 4.38 -2.04 -38.27
C LEU A 422 5.28 -1.77 -39.49
N TYR A 423 4.79 -2.05 -40.70
CA TYR A 423 5.58 -1.87 -41.91
C TYR A 423 5.89 -0.39 -42.19
N LYS A 424 4.97 0.54 -41.90
CA LYS A 424 5.26 1.98 -41.97
C LYS A 424 6.39 2.39 -41.01
N MET A 425 6.44 1.81 -39.82
CA MET A 425 7.51 2.08 -38.86
C MET A 425 8.85 1.48 -39.30
N MET A 426 8.83 0.23 -39.78
CA MET A 426 10.03 -0.42 -40.35
C MET A 426 10.59 0.40 -41.52
N LEU A 427 9.73 0.81 -42.46
CA LEU A 427 10.07 1.63 -43.62
C LEU A 427 10.72 2.97 -43.22
N ASN A 428 10.26 3.57 -42.12
CA ASN A 428 10.76 4.85 -41.64
C ASN A 428 12.06 4.75 -40.84
N LYS A 429 12.50 3.54 -40.49
CA LYS A 429 13.81 3.32 -39.86
C LYS A 429 14.93 3.71 -40.81
N GLU A 430 15.91 4.44 -40.30
CA GLU A 430 17.08 4.84 -41.09
C GLU A 430 17.96 3.64 -41.44
N GLY A 431 18.63 3.69 -42.59
CA GLY A 431 19.63 2.70 -42.98
C GLY A 431 19.10 1.44 -43.66
N LEU A 432 17.81 1.35 -44.00
CA LEU A 432 17.31 0.25 -44.83
C LEU A 432 18.01 0.22 -46.19
N THR A 433 18.54 -0.95 -46.56
CA THR A 433 19.10 -1.18 -47.90
C THR A 433 18.00 -1.22 -48.95
N THR A 434 18.32 -0.96 -50.21
CA THR A 434 17.37 -1.12 -51.33
C THR A 434 16.73 -2.51 -51.36
N LYS A 435 17.49 -3.56 -50.98
CA LYS A 435 16.97 -4.93 -50.91
C LYS A 435 15.85 -5.02 -49.85
N GLN A 436 16.09 -4.51 -48.64
CA GLN A 436 15.11 -4.53 -47.55
C GLN A 436 13.89 -3.63 -47.85
N GLN A 437 14.10 -2.49 -48.52
CA GLN A 437 13.00 -1.63 -48.96
C GLN A 437 12.07 -2.36 -49.94
N VAL A 438 12.64 -3.02 -50.95
CA VAL A 438 11.89 -3.84 -51.91
C VAL A 438 11.17 -4.99 -51.21
N GLU A 439 11.87 -5.72 -50.33
CA GLU A 439 11.31 -6.84 -49.59
C GLU A 439 10.12 -6.42 -48.70
N LEU A 440 10.22 -5.26 -48.04
CA LEU A 440 9.12 -4.70 -47.26
C LEU A 440 7.91 -4.32 -48.11
N ILE A 441 8.14 -3.77 -49.32
CA ILE A 441 7.07 -3.49 -50.28
C ILE A 441 6.38 -4.79 -50.70
N GLU A 442 7.14 -5.81 -51.09
CA GLU A 442 6.60 -7.10 -51.52
C GLU A 442 5.80 -7.77 -50.38
N LYS A 443 6.33 -7.76 -49.16
CA LYS A 443 5.66 -8.33 -47.99
C LYS A 443 4.38 -7.59 -47.61
N SER A 444 4.24 -6.32 -47.99
CA SER A 444 3.02 -5.55 -47.76
C SER A 444 1.79 -6.12 -48.47
N ASN A 445 1.98 -7.00 -49.47
CA ASN A 445 0.89 -7.75 -50.12
C ASN A 445 0.11 -8.66 -49.15
N ASN A 446 0.67 -8.97 -47.97
CA ASN A 446 -0.05 -9.69 -46.91
C ASN A 446 -1.09 -8.80 -46.18
N ILE A 447 -1.11 -7.49 -46.42
CA ILE A 447 -2.14 -6.58 -45.88
C ILE A 447 -3.43 -6.76 -46.68
N SER A 448 -4.38 -7.51 -46.14
CA SER A 448 -5.63 -7.85 -46.84
C SER A 448 -6.57 -6.68 -47.10
N SER A 449 -6.52 -5.62 -46.29
CA SER A 449 -7.31 -4.41 -46.51
C SER A 449 -6.66 -3.52 -47.56
N ASP A 450 -7.32 -3.37 -48.72
CA ASP A 450 -6.92 -2.44 -49.78
C ASP A 450 -6.57 -1.04 -49.25
N TYR A 451 -7.38 -0.52 -48.32
CA TYR A 451 -7.16 0.81 -47.74
C TYR A 451 -5.86 0.88 -46.92
N GLU A 452 -5.61 -0.10 -46.06
CA GLU A 452 -4.41 -0.13 -45.23
C GLU A 452 -3.14 -0.43 -46.04
N HIS A 453 -3.26 -1.27 -47.07
CA HIS A 453 -2.19 -1.57 -48.01
C HIS A 453 -1.85 -0.32 -48.83
N ALA A 454 -2.87 0.35 -49.38
CA ALA A 454 -2.72 1.62 -50.07
C ALA A 454 -2.11 2.71 -49.19
N SER A 455 -2.49 2.74 -47.91
CA SER A 455 -1.94 3.66 -46.92
C SER A 455 -0.44 3.42 -46.71
N PHE A 456 0.01 2.17 -46.65
CA PHE A 456 1.44 1.83 -46.61
C PHE A 456 2.16 2.20 -47.91
N LEU A 457 1.61 1.86 -49.08
CA LEU A 457 2.26 2.16 -50.37
C LEU A 457 2.41 3.66 -50.62
N MET A 458 1.44 4.47 -50.18
CA MET A 458 1.55 5.93 -50.23
C MET A 458 2.70 6.45 -49.33
N GLU A 459 2.89 5.87 -48.14
CA GLU A 459 4.02 6.20 -47.28
C GLU A 459 5.36 5.82 -47.94
N ALA A 460 5.44 4.63 -48.55
CA ALA A 460 6.60 4.17 -49.29
C ALA A 460 6.97 5.10 -50.46
N ILE A 461 5.97 5.55 -51.23
CA ILE A 461 6.14 6.54 -52.31
C ILE A 461 6.70 7.86 -51.81
N ASN A 462 6.31 8.30 -50.61
CA ASN A 462 6.79 9.56 -50.03
C ASN A 462 8.21 9.43 -49.46
N LYS A 463 8.59 8.24 -48.98
CA LYS A 463 9.84 8.01 -48.26
C LYS A 463 11.00 7.53 -49.15
N LEU A 464 10.71 6.73 -50.16
CA LEU A 464 11.71 5.99 -50.93
C LEU A 464 12.15 6.73 -52.20
N ASP A 465 13.33 6.35 -52.70
CA ASP A 465 13.88 6.85 -53.96
C ASP A 465 13.21 6.16 -55.15
N LEU A 466 12.30 6.88 -55.81
CA LEU A 466 11.54 6.39 -56.96
C LEU A 466 12.33 6.39 -58.28
N ASP A 467 13.53 6.97 -58.32
CA ASP A 467 14.44 6.85 -59.47
C ASP A 467 15.12 5.48 -59.49
N ASN A 468 15.09 4.76 -58.36
CA ASN A 468 15.53 3.37 -58.30
C ASN A 468 14.51 2.44 -58.96
N GLU A 469 14.84 1.91 -60.14
CA GLU A 469 13.96 1.04 -60.92
C GLU A 469 13.42 -0.14 -60.12
N LYS A 470 14.23 -0.75 -59.23
CA LYS A 470 13.78 -1.90 -58.42
C LYS A 470 12.68 -1.52 -57.43
N ILE A 471 12.79 -0.35 -56.80
CA ILE A 471 11.78 0.15 -55.85
C ILE A 471 10.50 0.50 -56.60
N GLN A 472 10.64 1.18 -57.74
CA GLN A 472 9.50 1.54 -58.58
C GLN A 472 8.75 0.30 -59.08
N ASP A 473 9.48 -0.71 -59.57
CA ASP A 473 8.88 -1.97 -60.04
C ASP A 473 8.15 -2.70 -58.92
N ALA A 474 8.77 -2.79 -57.73
CA ALA A 474 8.14 -3.41 -56.55
C ALA A 474 6.85 -2.67 -56.14
N LEU A 475 6.85 -1.33 -56.14
CA LEU A 475 5.64 -0.54 -55.85
C LEU A 475 4.53 -0.78 -56.86
N ILE A 476 4.87 -0.81 -58.16
CA ILE A 476 3.90 -1.08 -59.23
C ILE A 476 3.31 -2.48 -59.07
N GLN A 477 4.14 -3.50 -58.82
CA GLN A 477 3.71 -4.87 -58.61
C GLN A 477 2.81 -4.99 -57.38
N SER A 478 3.22 -4.44 -56.25
CA SER A 478 2.41 -4.46 -55.03
C SER A 478 1.07 -3.73 -55.18
N THR A 479 1.05 -2.63 -55.95
CA THR A 479 -0.20 -1.90 -56.26
C THR A 479 -1.19 -2.74 -57.05
N GLN A 480 -0.74 -3.72 -57.84
CA GLN A 480 -1.62 -4.59 -58.63
C GLN A 480 -2.47 -5.55 -57.76
N GLU A 481 -2.07 -5.76 -56.51
CA GLU A 481 -2.82 -6.59 -55.56
C GLU A 481 -4.02 -5.82 -54.94
N ILE A 482 -4.11 -4.50 -55.13
CA ILE A 482 -5.21 -3.66 -54.61
C ILE A 482 -6.42 -3.72 -55.53
N ASN A 483 -7.57 -4.13 -54.97
CA ASN A 483 -8.82 -4.28 -55.72
C ASN A 483 -9.62 -2.98 -55.82
N SER A 484 -9.50 -2.10 -54.83
CA SER A 484 -10.10 -0.76 -54.80
C SER A 484 -9.55 0.09 -55.95
N GLU A 485 -10.38 0.32 -56.98
CA GLU A 485 -10.02 1.17 -58.13
C GLU A 485 -9.59 2.59 -57.69
N TYR A 486 -10.22 3.11 -56.63
CA TYR A 486 -9.88 4.41 -56.06
C TYR A 486 -8.46 4.42 -55.48
N ASP A 487 -8.12 3.45 -54.64
CA ASP A 487 -6.81 3.39 -54.02
C ASP A 487 -5.72 3.03 -55.03
N TYR A 488 -5.99 2.05 -55.91
CA TYR A 488 -5.12 1.72 -57.04
C TYR A 488 -4.78 2.97 -57.88
N GLY A 489 -5.81 3.71 -58.31
CA GLY A 489 -5.65 4.90 -59.13
C GLY A 489 -4.88 6.01 -58.42
N ARG A 490 -5.09 6.19 -57.10
CA ARG A 490 -4.35 7.17 -56.29
C ARG A 490 -2.86 6.84 -56.23
N ILE A 491 -2.51 5.59 -55.99
CA ILE A 491 -1.12 5.13 -55.86
C ILE A 491 -0.40 5.23 -57.20
N MET A 492 -0.99 4.68 -58.27
CA MET A 492 -0.41 4.76 -59.62
C MET A 492 -0.18 6.21 -60.05
N LYS A 493 -1.13 7.11 -59.78
CA LYS A 493 -0.95 8.54 -60.04
C LYS A 493 0.22 9.10 -59.26
N ALA A 494 0.40 8.73 -57.99
CA ALA A 494 1.50 9.22 -57.16
C ALA A 494 2.87 8.74 -57.69
N ILE A 495 3.00 7.47 -58.07
CA ILE A 495 4.22 6.90 -58.67
C ILE A 495 4.63 7.68 -59.93
N TYR A 496 3.71 7.87 -60.88
CA TYR A 496 4.04 8.52 -62.16
C TYR A 496 4.14 10.05 -62.08
N SER A 497 3.55 10.68 -61.06
CA SER A 497 3.67 12.13 -60.86
C SER A 497 5.06 12.53 -60.33
N HIS A 498 5.78 11.59 -59.69
CA HIS A 498 7.12 11.85 -59.19
C HIS A 498 8.15 12.05 -60.32
N LYS A 499 7.97 11.41 -61.48
CA LYS A 499 8.83 11.55 -62.68
C LYS A 499 8.78 12.92 -63.37
N ARG A 500 8.01 13.90 -62.86
CA ARG A 500 7.70 15.14 -63.59
C ARG A 500 8.48 16.40 -63.15
N TYR A 501 9.55 16.28 -62.38
CA TYR A 501 10.45 17.41 -62.08
C TYR A 501 11.92 17.06 -62.18
#